data_AF-A0A2R5L5R0-F1
#
_entry.id   AF-A0A2R5L5R0-F1
#
_cell.length_a   1.000
_cell.length_b   1.000
_cell.length_c   1.000
_cell.angle_alpha   90.00
_cell.angle_beta   90.00
_cell.angle_gamma   90.00
#
_symmetry.space_group_name_H-M   'P 1'
#
loop_
_entity.id
_entity.type
_entity.pdbx_description
1 polymer ?
#
loop_
_entity_poly.entity_id
_entity_poly.type
_entity_poly.pdbx_seq_one_letter_code
_entity_poly.pdbx_strand_id
1 'polypeptide(L)'
;MLRTLHVLFLALCLLRSVAVATDDCDSKDTPDAWEAITLPGNGEYWLQSSTQANPSDCLRGVVPTNPTKPDATIILKYKDQNGEWVETEWEFHTEGDKISATLGEKTLNGTVIFDTKGKCHIDQSPDDAYSLWKHSSASDNETDSCQKKFDEKTNGKTIMKPQEKDCPTEKVV
;
A
#
# COMPACT_ATOMS: atom_id res chain seq x y z
N MET A 1 19.56 12.63 64.45
CA MET A 1 20.67 11.71 64.12
C MET A 1 20.18 10.71 63.11
N LEU A 2 20.94 10.59 62.03
CA LEU A 2 20.74 9.77 60.84
C LEU A 2 20.98 8.28 61.15
N ARG A 3 20.19 7.38 60.55
CA ARG A 3 20.58 6.04 60.01
C ARG A 3 19.32 5.29 59.55
N THR A 4 19.05 5.26 58.23
CA THR A 4 19.32 4.13 57.29
C THR A 4 18.42 2.91 57.55
N LEU A 5 17.85 2.15 56.61
CA LEU A 5 17.84 2.09 55.15
C LEU A 5 17.30 0.66 54.88
N HIS A 6 16.12 0.45 54.30
CA HIS A 6 15.69 -0.83 53.69
C HIS A 6 14.56 -0.48 52.70
N VAL A 7 14.88 0.08 51.53
CA VAL A 7 15.17 -0.69 50.31
C VAL A 7 14.01 -1.67 50.05
N LEU A 8 12.90 -1.22 49.47
CA LEU A 8 12.75 -0.90 48.04
C LEU A 8 13.19 -2.08 47.16
N PHE A 9 12.53 -3.24 47.28
CA PHE A 9 12.86 -4.40 46.44
C PHE A 9 11.66 -5.35 46.22
N LEU A 10 10.47 -4.83 45.89
CA LEU A 10 9.33 -5.71 45.55
C LEU A 10 8.34 -5.13 44.53
N ALA A 11 8.80 -4.23 43.65
CA ALA A 11 7.95 -3.61 42.62
C ALA A 11 8.58 -3.57 41.22
N LEU A 12 9.58 -4.43 40.93
CA LEU A 12 10.29 -4.43 39.64
C LEU A 12 10.08 -5.69 38.78
N CYS A 13 9.12 -6.56 39.10
CA CYS A 13 8.85 -7.79 38.33
C CYS A 13 7.52 -7.78 37.55
N LEU A 14 6.84 -6.64 37.45
CA LEU A 14 5.57 -6.50 36.72
C LEU A 14 5.68 -5.69 35.42
N LEU A 15 6.89 -5.38 34.97
CA LEU A 15 7.12 -5.07 33.55
C LEU A 15 7.08 -6.41 32.79
N ARG A 16 5.88 -6.99 32.69
CA ARG A 16 5.56 -7.94 31.63
C ARG A 16 5.87 -7.19 30.35
N SER A 17 6.99 -7.54 29.74
CA SER A 17 7.27 -7.24 28.34
C SER A 17 6.00 -7.61 27.60
N VAL A 18 5.22 -6.61 27.21
CA VAL A 18 4.19 -6.80 26.22
C VAL A 18 5.00 -7.11 24.98
N ALA A 19 5.20 -8.40 24.71
CA ALA A 19 5.59 -8.84 23.39
C ALA A 19 4.44 -8.37 22.51
N VAL A 20 4.58 -7.16 21.97
CA VAL A 20 3.81 -6.74 20.82
C VAL A 20 4.16 -7.82 19.81
N ALA A 21 3.19 -8.70 19.55
CA ALA A 21 3.31 -9.66 18.47
C ALA A 21 3.64 -8.81 17.24
N THR A 22 4.88 -8.86 16.80
CA THR A 22 5.23 -8.39 15.48
C THR A 22 4.50 -9.36 14.57
N ASP A 23 3.40 -8.92 13.96
CA ASP A 23 2.92 -9.60 12.76
C ASP A 23 4.15 -9.67 11.84
N ASP A 24 4.64 -10.89 11.64
CA ASP A 24 5.88 -11.09 10.89
C ASP A 24 5.61 -10.57 9.48
N CYS A 25 6.13 -9.38 9.16
CA CYS A 25 6.13 -8.81 7.82
C CYS A 25 6.97 -9.64 6.83
N ASP A 26 7.45 -10.79 7.27
CA ASP A 26 8.26 -11.73 6.51
C ASP A 26 7.35 -12.74 5.80
N SER A 27 6.60 -12.23 4.82
CA SER A 27 6.05 -13.12 3.79
C SER A 27 7.23 -13.75 3.04
N LYS A 28 7.32 -15.08 3.09
CA LYS A 28 8.31 -15.86 2.31
C LYS A 28 7.76 -16.25 0.93
N ASP A 29 6.50 -15.95 0.67
CA ASP A 29 5.84 -16.27 -0.58
C ASP A 29 6.09 -15.16 -1.60
N THR A 30 6.27 -15.56 -2.86
CA THR A 30 6.26 -14.61 -3.97
C THR A 30 4.86 -13.99 -4.07
N PRO A 31 4.74 -12.65 -4.11
CA PRO A 31 3.46 -11.97 -4.29
C PRO A 31 2.72 -12.46 -5.54
N ASP A 32 1.39 -12.52 -5.47
CA ASP A 32 0.55 -12.79 -6.64
C ASP A 32 -0.15 -11.48 -7.04
N ALA A 33 0.18 -10.99 -8.23
CA ALA A 33 -0.31 -9.73 -8.76
C ALA A 33 -1.83 -9.72 -8.95
N TRP A 34 -2.41 -10.88 -9.26
CA TRP A 34 -3.86 -10.99 -9.38
C TRP A 34 -4.54 -10.78 -8.03
N GLU A 35 -4.06 -11.43 -6.96
CA GLU A 35 -4.56 -11.23 -5.60
C GLU A 35 -4.39 -9.78 -5.15
N ALA A 36 -3.25 -9.15 -5.45
CA ALA A 36 -2.93 -7.79 -5.04
C ALA A 36 -3.89 -6.72 -5.59
N ILE A 37 -4.37 -6.88 -6.83
CA ILE A 37 -5.23 -5.88 -7.49
C ILE A 37 -6.73 -6.24 -7.48
N THR A 38 -7.08 -7.51 -7.26
CA THR A 38 -8.49 -7.97 -7.34
C THR A 38 -9.12 -8.25 -5.98
N LEU A 39 -8.35 -8.54 -4.93
CA LEU A 39 -8.91 -8.70 -3.59
C LEU A 39 -9.12 -7.33 -2.94
N PRO A 40 -10.18 -7.15 -2.11
CA PRO A 40 -11.17 -8.14 -1.65
C PRO A 40 -12.39 -8.32 -2.59
N GLY A 41 -12.32 -7.89 -3.85
CA GLY A 41 -13.39 -8.02 -4.85
C GLY A 41 -14.35 -6.83 -4.94
N ASN A 42 -14.13 -5.78 -4.15
CA ASN A 42 -14.81 -4.49 -4.23
C ASN A 42 -13.96 -3.43 -3.51
N GLY A 43 -14.33 -2.16 -3.65
CA GLY A 43 -13.64 -1.03 -3.02
C GLY A 43 -12.66 -0.34 -3.96
N GLU A 44 -11.72 0.40 -3.40
CA GLU A 44 -10.71 1.15 -4.15
C GLU A 44 -9.33 0.96 -3.51
N TYR A 45 -8.28 0.84 -4.33
CA TYR A 45 -6.90 1.00 -3.89
C TYR A 45 -6.43 2.43 -4.13
N TRP A 46 -5.88 3.05 -3.10
CA TRP A 46 -5.43 4.44 -3.10
C TRP A 46 -3.90 4.47 -3.09
N LEU A 47 -3.28 5.23 -3.99
CA LEU A 47 -1.84 5.41 -4.02
C LEU A 47 -1.41 6.31 -2.86
N GLN A 48 -0.95 5.73 -1.76
CA GLN A 48 -0.59 6.46 -0.54
C GLN A 48 0.75 7.19 -0.70
N SER A 49 1.74 6.47 -1.22
CA SER A 49 3.12 6.95 -1.37
C SER A 49 3.71 6.48 -2.68
N SER A 50 4.56 7.30 -3.29
CA SER A 50 5.30 6.92 -4.50
C SER A 50 6.68 7.58 -4.54
N THR A 51 7.63 6.95 -5.22
CA THR A 51 8.93 7.57 -5.55
C THR A 51 9.01 8.07 -6.99
N GLN A 52 7.92 7.92 -7.78
CA GLN A 52 7.82 8.57 -9.08
C GLN A 52 7.86 10.10 -8.90
N ALA A 53 8.45 10.80 -9.86
CA ALA A 53 8.64 12.26 -9.73
C ALA A 53 7.31 13.04 -9.77
N ASN A 54 6.32 12.56 -10.53
CA ASN A 54 5.03 13.22 -10.71
C ASN A 54 3.89 12.18 -10.72
N PRO A 55 3.62 11.48 -9.60
CA PRO A 55 2.45 10.61 -9.52
C PRO A 55 1.18 11.46 -9.66
N SER A 56 0.15 10.94 -10.29
CA SER A 56 -1.13 11.65 -10.41
C SER A 56 -1.73 11.93 -9.02
N ASP A 57 -2.20 13.15 -8.80
CA ASP A 57 -2.82 13.56 -7.53
C ASP A 57 -4.09 12.75 -7.27
N CYS A 58 -4.30 12.35 -6.02
CA CYS A 58 -5.46 11.55 -5.60
C CYS A 58 -5.66 10.24 -6.37
N LEU A 59 -4.61 9.68 -6.96
CA LEU A 59 -4.71 8.47 -7.76
C LEU A 59 -5.28 7.31 -6.95
N ARG A 60 -6.31 6.67 -7.51
CA ARG A 60 -6.94 5.47 -6.97
C ARG A 60 -7.47 4.58 -8.09
N GLY A 61 -7.43 3.27 -7.88
CA GLY A 61 -8.00 2.26 -8.77
C GLY A 61 -9.21 1.58 -8.13
N VAL A 62 -10.31 1.46 -8.88
CA VAL A 62 -11.49 0.72 -8.44
C VAL A 62 -11.25 -0.76 -8.62
N VAL A 63 -11.45 -1.54 -7.55
CA VAL A 63 -11.33 -3.00 -7.60
C VAL A 63 -12.38 -3.54 -8.59
N PRO A 64 -11.99 -4.36 -9.58
CA PRO A 64 -12.89 -4.83 -10.62
C PRO A 64 -13.98 -5.76 -10.04
N THR A 65 -15.20 -5.67 -10.58
CA THR A 65 -16.30 -6.57 -10.22
C THR A 65 -16.33 -7.77 -11.16
N ASN A 66 -16.27 -8.99 -10.63
CA ASN A 66 -16.21 -10.25 -11.40
C ASN A 66 -15.10 -10.32 -12.46
N PRO A 67 -13.83 -9.99 -12.14
CA PRO A 67 -12.72 -10.11 -13.08
C PRO A 67 -12.42 -11.58 -13.41
N THR A 68 -11.78 -11.85 -14.56
CA THR A 68 -11.41 -13.22 -15.01
C THR A 68 -9.90 -13.35 -15.24
N LYS A 69 -9.19 -14.12 -14.39
CA LYS A 69 -7.72 -14.27 -14.46
C LYS A 69 -7.30 -14.78 -15.85
N PRO A 70 -6.26 -14.21 -16.49
CA PRO A 70 -5.30 -13.22 -15.97
C PRO A 70 -5.67 -11.75 -16.16
N ASP A 71 -6.86 -11.46 -16.70
CA ASP A 71 -7.24 -10.13 -17.20
C ASP A 71 -8.29 -9.43 -16.33
N ALA A 72 -8.13 -8.13 -16.15
CA ALA A 72 -9.09 -7.30 -15.41
C ALA A 72 -9.16 -5.88 -15.98
N THR A 73 -10.36 -5.30 -16.00
CA THR A 73 -10.54 -3.88 -16.33
C THR A 73 -10.59 -3.08 -15.04
N ILE A 74 -9.65 -2.16 -14.85
CA ILE A 74 -9.55 -1.31 -13.65
C ILE A 74 -9.81 0.14 -14.04
N ILE A 75 -10.73 0.77 -13.34
CA ILE A 75 -11.02 2.19 -13.49
C ILE A 75 -10.06 2.97 -12.58
N LEU A 76 -9.17 3.77 -13.17
CA LEU A 76 -8.31 4.69 -12.45
C LEU A 76 -8.94 6.09 -12.40
N LYS A 77 -9.01 6.66 -11.20
CA LYS A 77 -9.49 8.02 -10.94
C LYS A 77 -8.37 8.85 -10.32
N TYR A 78 -8.22 10.09 -10.76
CA TYR A 78 -7.21 11.02 -10.24
C TYR A 78 -7.60 12.46 -10.55
N LYS A 79 -6.93 13.44 -9.92
CA LYS A 79 -7.00 14.85 -10.30
C LYS A 79 -5.92 15.15 -11.33
N ASP A 80 -6.28 15.81 -12.42
CA ASP A 80 -5.33 16.28 -13.43
C ASP A 80 -4.58 17.55 -12.97
N GLN A 81 -3.76 18.12 -13.86
CA GLN A 81 -2.97 19.32 -13.57
C GLN A 81 -3.82 20.57 -13.28
N ASN A 82 -5.08 20.58 -13.69
CA ASN A 82 -6.04 21.66 -13.40
C ASN A 82 -6.83 21.41 -12.10
N GLY A 83 -6.58 20.27 -11.43
CA GLY A 83 -7.33 19.83 -10.26
C GLY A 83 -8.69 19.21 -10.60
N GLU A 84 -8.97 18.94 -11.87
CA GLU A 84 -10.22 18.33 -12.32
C GLU A 84 -10.16 16.81 -12.19
N TRP A 85 -11.27 16.19 -11.80
CA TRP A 85 -11.35 14.74 -11.71
C TRP A 85 -11.40 14.12 -13.11
N VAL A 86 -10.50 13.17 -13.33
CA VAL A 86 -10.42 12.36 -14.53
C VAL A 86 -10.62 10.89 -14.14
N GLU A 87 -11.29 10.17 -15.03
CA GLU A 87 -11.50 8.73 -14.94
C GLU A 87 -11.00 8.08 -16.24
N THR A 88 -10.24 7.00 -16.11
CA THR A 88 -9.70 6.24 -17.24
C THR A 88 -9.86 4.75 -17.01
N GLU A 89 -10.26 4.03 -18.04
CA GLU A 89 -10.44 2.58 -18.00
C GLU A 89 -9.19 1.89 -18.56
N TRP A 90 -8.50 1.13 -17.72
CA TRP A 90 -7.26 0.43 -18.08
C TRP A 90 -7.49 -1.07 -18.11
N GLU A 91 -6.91 -1.72 -19.10
CA GLU A 91 -6.85 -3.18 -19.21
C GLU A 91 -5.60 -3.68 -18.50
N PHE A 92 -5.77 -4.49 -17.45
CA PHE A 92 -4.69 -5.09 -16.68
C PHE A 92 -4.55 -6.56 -17.06
N HIS A 93 -3.31 -7.01 -17.22
CA HIS A 93 -2.92 -8.40 -17.39
C HIS A 93 -1.91 -8.78 -16.31
N THR A 94 -2.03 -9.98 -15.76
CA THR A 94 -1.20 -10.44 -14.63
C THR A 94 -0.53 -11.78 -14.91
N GLU A 95 0.76 -11.88 -14.56
CA GLU A 95 1.54 -13.13 -14.67
C GLU A 95 2.45 -13.28 -13.46
N GLY A 96 2.04 -14.11 -12.49
CA GLY A 96 2.77 -14.25 -11.22
C GLY A 96 2.76 -12.94 -10.44
N ASP A 97 3.93 -12.37 -10.19
CA ASP A 97 4.12 -11.07 -9.53
C ASP A 97 4.06 -9.88 -10.51
N LYS A 98 3.93 -10.12 -11.81
CA LYS A 98 3.99 -9.06 -12.84
C LYS A 98 2.61 -8.51 -13.19
N ILE A 99 2.59 -7.21 -13.48
CA ILE A 99 1.44 -6.47 -13.99
C ILE A 99 1.83 -5.77 -15.30
N SER A 100 0.95 -5.85 -16.29
CA SER A 100 0.94 -4.97 -17.46
C SER A 100 -0.42 -4.27 -17.52
N ALA A 101 -0.42 -2.94 -17.65
CA ALA A 101 -1.63 -2.11 -17.76
C ALA A 101 -1.62 -1.33 -19.08
N THR A 102 -2.71 -1.42 -19.85
CA THR A 102 -2.85 -0.77 -21.16
C THR A 102 -4.02 0.22 -21.22
N LEU A 103 -3.78 1.35 -21.89
CA LEU A 103 -4.78 2.36 -22.24
C LEU A 103 -4.49 2.87 -23.65
N GLY A 104 -5.27 2.42 -24.63
CA GLY A 104 -5.00 2.70 -26.05
C GLY A 104 -3.64 2.14 -26.46
N GLU A 105 -2.75 3.00 -26.96
CA GLU A 105 -1.38 2.61 -27.35
C GLU A 105 -0.36 2.64 -26.19
N LYS A 106 -0.78 3.10 -25.00
CA LYS A 106 0.10 3.20 -23.84
C LYS A 106 0.11 1.90 -23.05
N THR A 107 1.30 1.38 -22.76
CA THR A 107 1.52 0.25 -21.86
C THR A 107 2.41 0.67 -20.70
N LEU A 108 2.00 0.32 -19.48
CA LEU A 108 2.77 0.44 -18.25
C LEU A 108 3.03 -0.95 -17.70
N ASN A 109 4.23 -1.20 -17.21
CA ASN A 109 4.59 -2.48 -16.58
C ASN A 109 4.97 -2.23 -15.12
N GLY A 110 4.78 -3.25 -14.29
CA GLY A 110 5.17 -3.24 -12.89
C GLY A 110 5.31 -4.65 -12.33
N THR A 111 5.84 -4.73 -11.11
CA THR A 111 5.98 -5.97 -10.36
C THR A 111 5.51 -5.74 -8.93
N VAL A 112 4.61 -6.56 -8.44
CA VAL A 112 4.20 -6.57 -7.03
C VAL A 112 5.32 -7.20 -6.22
N ILE A 113 5.96 -6.41 -5.35
CA ILE A 113 7.12 -6.88 -4.57
C ILE A 113 6.74 -7.25 -3.13
N PHE A 114 5.56 -6.85 -2.69
CA PHE A 114 4.99 -7.18 -1.39
C PHE A 114 3.49 -6.92 -1.39
N ASP A 115 2.71 -7.79 -0.75
CA ASP A 115 1.28 -7.59 -0.54
C ASP A 115 0.82 -8.21 0.78
N THR A 116 -0.30 -7.73 1.29
CA THR A 116 -1.00 -8.29 2.46
C THR A 116 -2.41 -8.79 2.09
N LYS A 117 -2.59 -9.24 0.85
CA LYS A 117 -3.83 -9.84 0.29
C LYS A 117 -5.11 -9.06 0.62
N GLY A 118 -5.43 -8.06 -0.21
CA GLY A 118 -6.69 -7.32 -0.07
C GLY A 118 -6.63 -6.11 0.86
N LYS A 119 -5.46 -5.77 1.39
CA LYS A 119 -5.28 -4.66 2.35
C LYS A 119 -4.29 -3.61 1.86
N CYS A 120 -3.10 -4.00 1.45
CA CYS A 120 -2.15 -3.12 0.78
C CYS A 120 -1.19 -3.93 -0.10
N HIS A 121 -0.53 -3.24 -1.02
CA HIS A 121 0.54 -3.81 -1.83
C HIS A 121 1.55 -2.74 -2.22
N ILE A 122 2.73 -3.21 -2.63
CA ILE A 122 3.82 -2.37 -3.13
C ILE A 122 4.18 -2.83 -4.53
N ASP A 123 4.17 -1.90 -5.46
CA ASP A 123 4.61 -2.12 -6.83
C ASP A 123 5.99 -1.51 -7.05
N GLN A 124 6.78 -2.16 -7.90
CA GLN A 124 7.99 -1.62 -8.48
C GLN A 124 7.80 -1.46 -9.99
N SER A 125 8.02 -0.25 -10.48
CA SER A 125 8.08 0.09 -11.90
C SER A 125 9.47 -0.26 -12.48
N PRO A 126 9.60 -0.47 -13.81
CA PRO A 126 10.87 -0.77 -14.47
C PRO A 126 11.99 0.28 -14.28
N ASP A 127 11.63 1.52 -13.95
CA ASP A 127 12.55 2.62 -13.64
C ASP A 127 13.00 2.64 -12.17
N ASP A 128 12.75 1.55 -11.43
CA ASP A 128 13.04 1.41 -10.00
C ASP A 128 12.30 2.46 -9.13
N ALA A 129 11.15 2.93 -9.62
CA ALA A 129 10.19 3.65 -8.80
C ALA A 129 9.26 2.66 -8.08
N TYR A 130 8.93 2.98 -6.85
CA TYR A 130 8.07 2.21 -5.96
C TYR A 130 6.77 2.97 -5.68
N SER A 131 5.67 2.22 -5.55
CA SER A 131 4.34 2.74 -5.22
C SER A 131 3.71 1.90 -4.11
N LEU A 132 3.24 2.55 -3.05
CA LEU A 132 2.49 1.94 -1.95
C LEU A 132 1.01 2.20 -2.14
N TRP A 133 0.24 1.13 -2.29
CA TRP A 133 -1.21 1.16 -2.43
C TRP A 133 -1.88 0.62 -1.18
N LYS A 134 -2.91 1.33 -0.71
CA LYS A 134 -3.75 0.92 0.43
C LYS A 134 -5.19 0.75 -0.04
N HIS A 135 -5.80 -0.36 0.31
CA HIS A 135 -7.21 -0.60 0.06
C HIS A 135 -8.08 0.26 0.99
N SER A 136 -9.20 0.75 0.48
CA SER A 136 -10.12 1.66 1.17
C SER A 136 -10.84 1.05 2.39
N SER A 137 -10.70 -0.25 2.61
CA SER A 137 -11.24 -0.95 3.78
C SER A 137 -10.17 -1.36 4.79
N ALA A 138 -8.89 -1.06 4.51
CA ALA A 138 -7.79 -1.39 5.40
C ALA A 138 -7.64 -0.30 6.46
N SER A 139 -7.56 -0.68 7.73
CA SER A 139 -7.14 0.25 8.78
C SER A 139 -5.62 0.43 8.76
N ASP A 140 -5.12 1.51 9.37
CA ASP A 140 -3.69 1.84 9.30
C ASP A 140 -2.79 0.72 9.83
N ASN A 141 -3.17 0.11 10.96
CA ASN A 141 -2.46 -1.03 11.55
C ASN A 141 -2.43 -2.27 10.65
N GLU A 142 -3.42 -2.47 9.77
CA GLU A 142 -3.42 -3.57 8.79
C GLU A 142 -2.43 -3.32 7.64
N THR A 143 -1.90 -2.10 7.54
CA THR A 143 -0.97 -1.68 6.49
C THR A 143 0.45 -1.39 6.97
N ASP A 144 0.72 -1.51 8.28
CA ASP A 144 2.04 -1.26 8.88
C ASP A 144 3.15 -2.07 8.18
N SER A 145 2.86 -3.32 7.82
CA SER A 145 3.81 -4.18 7.09
C SER A 145 4.17 -3.63 5.71
N CYS A 146 3.20 -3.12 4.95
CA CYS A 146 3.47 -2.51 3.65
C CYS A 146 4.23 -1.20 3.82
N GLN A 147 3.89 -0.38 4.82
CA GLN A 147 4.62 0.87 5.07
C GLN A 147 6.09 0.58 5.40
N LYS A 148 6.35 -0.37 6.32
CA LYS A 148 7.70 -0.79 6.67
C LYS A 148 8.48 -1.30 5.47
N LYS A 149 7.89 -2.17 4.65
CA LYS A 149 8.54 -2.70 3.43
C LYS A 149 8.77 -1.60 2.40
N PHE A 150 7.87 -0.63 2.27
CA PHE A 150 8.05 0.51 1.38
C PHE A 150 9.23 1.38 1.84
N ASP A 151 9.32 1.69 3.12
CA ASP A 151 10.41 2.48 3.70
C ASP A 151 11.78 1.77 3.53
N GLU A 152 11.82 0.45 3.71
CA GLU A 152 13.01 -0.37 3.45
C GLU A 152 13.47 -0.28 1.98
N LYS A 153 12.54 -0.30 1.03
CA LYS A 153 12.82 -0.26 -0.42
C LYS A 153 13.14 1.12 -0.94
N THR A 154 12.68 2.17 -0.27
CA THR A 154 12.78 3.55 -0.73
C THR A 154 13.75 4.40 0.06
N ASN A 155 14.57 3.80 0.93
CA ASN A 155 15.59 4.51 1.70
C ASN A 155 16.49 5.37 0.79
N GLY A 156 16.56 6.67 1.10
CA GLY A 156 17.31 7.66 0.33
C GLY A 156 16.63 8.17 -0.95
N LYS A 157 15.41 7.72 -1.27
CA LYS A 157 14.60 8.25 -2.37
C LYS A 157 13.66 9.36 -1.88
N THR A 158 13.30 10.28 -2.77
CA THR A 158 12.25 11.28 -2.52
C THR A 158 10.89 10.60 -2.54
N ILE A 159 10.09 10.80 -1.49
CA ILE A 159 8.73 10.28 -1.39
C ILE A 159 7.73 11.38 -1.73
N MET A 160 6.82 11.06 -2.65
CA MET A 160 5.63 11.83 -2.98
C MET A 160 4.41 11.19 -2.31
N LYS A 161 3.46 12.02 -1.86
CA LYS A 161 2.22 11.59 -1.21
C LYS A 161 0.99 12.10 -1.96
N PRO A 162 0.48 11.35 -2.94
CA PRO A 162 -0.60 11.81 -3.81
C PRO A 162 -1.90 12.15 -3.09
N GLN A 163 -2.16 11.56 -1.93
CA GLN A 163 -3.40 11.78 -1.17
C GLN A 163 -3.39 13.07 -0.33
N GLU A 164 -2.24 13.71 -0.12
CA GLU A 164 -2.15 15.00 0.59
C GLU A 164 -2.51 16.21 -0.32
N LYS A 165 -3.01 15.96 -1.53
CA LYS A 165 -3.30 16.95 -2.58
C LYS A 165 -4.78 17.34 -2.66
N ASP A 166 -5.34 17.67 -1.49
CA ASP A 166 -6.77 18.03 -1.35
C ASP A 166 -7.71 16.93 -1.86
N CYS A 167 -7.39 15.68 -1.55
CA CYS A 167 -8.18 14.53 -1.95
C CYS A 167 -9.34 14.33 -0.97
N PRO A 168 -10.50 13.81 -1.43
CA PRO A 168 -11.60 13.41 -0.56
C PRO A 168 -11.05 12.47 0.51
N THR A 169 -11.31 12.78 1.77
CA THR A 169 -10.94 11.88 2.85
C THR A 169 -11.76 10.60 2.75
N GLU A 170 -11.13 9.49 3.13
CA GLU A 170 -11.74 8.17 3.22
C GLU A 170 -13.08 8.31 3.96
N LYS A 171 -14.20 8.12 3.26
CA LYS A 171 -15.50 8.07 3.92
C LYS A 171 -15.54 6.76 4.68
N VAL A 172 -15.34 6.84 6.00
CA VAL A 172 -15.71 5.78 6.93
C VAL A 172 -17.21 5.56 6.74
N VAL A 173 -17.59 4.49 6.04
CA VAL A 173 -18.96 4.00 5.99
C VAL A 173 -19.10 2.91 7.05
#